data_AF-A0A1E3XCN0-F1
#
_entry.id   AF-A0A1E3XCN0-F1
#
_cell.length_a   1.000
_cell.length_b   1.000
_cell.length_c   1.000
_cell.angle_alpha   90.00
_cell.angle_beta   90.00
_cell.angle_gamma   90.00
#
_symmetry.space_group_name_H-M   'P 1'
#
loop_
_entity.id
_entity.type
_entity.pdbx_description
1 polymer ?
#
loop_
_entity_poly.entity_id
_entity_poly.type
_entity_poly.pdbx_seq_one_letter_code
_entity_poly.pdbx_strand_id
1 'polypeptide(L)' 'MTELLEKAFEEASKLSELEQNALARWLIDEIISERKWEKAFAESEDVLDKLADEAIEEHAQGKTKPLDIN' A
#
# COMPACT_ATOMS: atom_id res chain seq x y z
N MET A 1 12.61 -8.90 -19.93
CA MET A 1 11.59 -8.46 -18.94
C MET A 1 11.01 -9.76 -18.35
N THR A 2 10.19 -9.77 -17.30
CA THR A 2 9.56 -11.06 -16.92
C THR A 2 8.55 -11.43 -18.00
N GLU A 3 8.35 -12.72 -18.29
CA GLU A 3 7.39 -13.17 -19.32
C GLU A 3 5.99 -12.59 -19.09
N LEU A 4 5.59 -12.48 -17.82
CA LEU A 4 4.31 -11.89 -17.44
C LEU A 4 4.23 -10.40 -17.77
N LEU A 5 5.30 -9.64 -17.52
CA LEU A 5 5.32 -8.20 -17.80
C LEU A 5 5.39 -7.95 -19.31
N GLU A 6 6.09 -8.79 -20.07
CA GLU A 6 6.08 -8.75 -21.54
C GLU A 6 4.66 -8.95 -22.08
N LYS A 7 3.95 -9.99 -21.62
CA LYS A 7 2.55 -10.22 -21.99
C LYS A 7 1.63 -9.05 -21.61
N ALA A 8 1.85 -8.41 -20.46
CA ALA A 8 1.08 -7.25 -20.04
C ALA A 8 1.25 -6.06 -21.01
N PHE A 9 2.49 -5.80 -21.46
CA PHE A 9 2.76 -4.77 -22.47
C PHE A 9 2.17 -5.13 -23.84
N GLU A 10 2.22 -6.40 -24.24
CA GLU A 10 1.58 -6.86 -25.47
C GLU A 10 0.07 -6.60 -25.46
N GLU A 11 -0.63 -6.93 -24.37
CA GLU A 11 -2.06 -6.64 -24.25
C GLU A 11 -2.35 -5.14 -24.18
N ALA A 12 -1.56 -4.38 -23.42
CA ALA A 12 -1.70 -2.92 -23.33
C ALA A 12 -1.53 -2.24 -24.70
N SER A 13 -0.61 -2.72 -25.54
CA SER A 13 -0.35 -2.17 -26.86
C SER A 13 -1.53 -2.26 -27.84
N LYS A 14 -2.50 -3.15 -27.57
CA LYS A 14 -3.71 -3.32 -28.39
C LYS A 14 -4.79 -2.28 -28.08
N LEU A 15 -4.66 -1.54 -26.98
CA LEU A 15 -5.61 -0.52 -26.57
C LEU A 15 -5.46 0.75 -27.43
N SER A 16 -6.46 1.63 -27.40
CA SER A 16 -6.33 2.95 -28.03
C SER A 16 -5.25 3.80 -27.34
N GLU A 17 -4.71 4.81 -28.03
CA GLU A 17 -3.70 5.69 -27.45
C GLU A 17 -4.16 6.37 -26.15
N LEU A 18 -5.44 6.74 -26.08
CA LEU A 18 -6.04 7.31 -24.87
C LEU A 18 -6.00 6.33 -23.69
N GLU A 19 -6.39 5.08 -23.94
CA GLU A 19 -6.41 4.02 -22.93
C GLU A 19 -5.00 3.61 -22.51
N GLN A 20 -4.05 3.56 -23.46
CA GLN A 20 -2.64 3.31 -23.17
C GLN A 20 -2.07 4.40 -22.25
N ASN A 21 -2.34 5.67 -22.54
CA ASN A 21 -1.89 6.79 -21.71
C ASN A 21 -2.54 6.78 -20.32
N ALA A 22 -3.82 6.43 -20.22
CA ALA A 22 -4.51 6.29 -18.95
C ALA A 22 -3.91 5.16 -18.09
N LEU A 23 -3.67 4.00 -18.70
CA LEU A 23 -3.03 2.85 -18.05
C LEU A 23 -1.60 3.18 -17.61
N ALA A 24 -0.81 3.82 -18.46
CA ALA A 24 0.56 4.21 -18.15
C ALA A 24 0.61 5.18 -16.97
N ARG A 25 -0.27 6.18 -16.94
CA ARG A 25 -0.36 7.13 -15.84
C ARG A 25 -0.71 6.43 -14.52
N TRP A 26 -1.73 5.58 -14.53
CA TRP A 26 -2.12 4.80 -13.36
C TRP A 26 -0.98 3.93 -12.84
N LEU A 27 -0.29 3.19 -13.72
CA LEU A 27 0.81 2.31 -13.33
C LEU A 27 1.99 3.09 -12.73
N ILE A 28 2.34 4.24 -13.30
CA ILE A 28 3.41 5.10 -12.79
C ILE A 28 3.04 5.62 -11.39
N ASP A 29 1.81 6.12 -11.22
CA ASP A 29 1.32 6.63 -9.95
C ASP A 29 1.33 5.54 -8.87
N GLU A 30 0.93 4.31 -9.22
CA GLU A 30 0.94 3.16 -8.31
C GLU A 30 2.36 2.80 -7.86
N ILE A 31 3.32 2.70 -8.80
CA ILE A 31 4.73 2.40 -8.47
C ILE A 31 5.32 3.47 -7.54
N ILE A 32 4.98 4.75 -7.76
CA ILE A 32 5.44 5.84 -6.89
C ILE A 32 4.77 5.75 -5.52
N SER A 33 3.48 5.44 -5.46
CA SER A 33 2.72 5.26 -4.22
C SER A 33 3.32 4.14 -3.36
N GLU A 34 3.55 2.97 -3.96
CA GLU A 34 4.14 1.81 -3.29
C GLU A 34 5.53 2.12 -2.71
N ARG A 35 6.40 2.78 -3.48
CA ARG A 35 7.72 3.19 -2.97
C ARG A 35 7.64 4.18 -1.81
N LYS A 36 6.66 5.09 -1.82
CA LYS A 36 6.45 6.03 -0.71
C LYS A 36 5.97 5.29 0.54
N TRP A 37 5.06 4.33 0.38
CA TRP A 37 4.58 3.49 1.47
C TRP A 37 5.68 2.62 2.05
N GLU A 38 6.47 1.95 1.22
CA GLU A 38 7.60 1.12 1.66
C GLU A 38 8.58 1.95 2.50
N LYS A 39 8.92 3.16 2.04
CA LYS A 39 9.78 4.07 2.79
C LYS A 39 9.14 4.51 4.11
N ALA A 40 7.89 4.98 4.08
CA ALA A 40 7.20 5.47 5.26
C ALA A 40 7.03 4.36 6.32
N PHE A 41 6.80 3.13 5.89
CA PHE A 41 6.69 1.97 6.75
C PHE A 41 8.04 1.55 7.35
N ALA A 42 9.11 1.55 6.55
CA ALA A 42 10.46 1.27 7.06
C ALA A 42 10.92 2.30 8.12
N GLU A 43 10.44 3.55 8.03
CA GLU A 43 10.75 4.62 8.98
C GLU A 43 9.82 4.66 10.20
N SER A 44 8.78 3.81 10.28
CA SER A 44 7.74 3.89 11.31
C SER A 44 7.93 2.95 12.51
N GLU A 45 8.96 2.10 12.52
CA GLU A 45 9.19 1.07 13.56
C GLU A 45 9.10 1.65 14.98
N ASP A 46 9.87 2.70 15.30
CA ASP A 46 9.89 3.33 16.62
C ASP A 46 8.53 3.92 17.04
N VAL A 47 7.73 4.39 16.08
CA VAL A 47 6.41 4.98 16.35
C VAL A 47 5.38 3.87 16.56
N LEU A 48 5.43 2.82 15.74
CA LEU A 48 4.55 1.65 15.87
C LEU A 48 4.82 0.89 17.18
N ASP A 49 6.07 0.78 17.60
CA ASP A 49 6.46 0.17 18.87
C ASP A 49 5.85 0.92 20.06
N LYS A 50 5.97 2.25 20.08
CA LYS A 50 5.33 3.10 21.10
C LYS A 50 3.81 2.97 21.12
N LEU A 51 3.18 2.96 19.94
CA LEU A 51 1.73 2.79 19.85
C LEU A 51 1.28 1.41 20.34
N ALA A 52 2.09 0.37 20.14
CA ALA A 52 1.82 -0.96 20.68
C ALA A 52 1.93 -0.98 22.21
N ASP A 53 2.99 -0.38 22.78
CA ASP A 53 3.15 -0.24 24.22
C ASP A 53 1.99 0.54 24.86
N GLU A 54 1.59 1.65 24.24
CA GLU A 54 0.44 2.45 24.69
C GLU A 54 -0.85 1.62 24.70
N ALA A 55 -1.13 0.87 23.63
CA ALA A 55 -2.33 0.04 23.53
C ALA A 55 -2.34 -1.07 24.59
N ILE A 56 -1.20 -1.68 24.89
CA ILE A 56 -1.06 -2.70 25.94
C ILE A 56 -1.33 -2.09 27.32
N GLU A 57 -0.76 -0.93 27.61
CA GLU A 57 -0.95 -0.23 28.88
C GLU A 57 -2.42 0.21 29.06
N GLU A 58 -3.04 0.76 28.01
CA GLU A 58 -4.46 1.13 28.03
C GLU A 58 -5.36 -0.08 28.29
N HIS A 59 -5.04 -1.24 27.70
CA HIS A 59 -5.76 -2.48 27.96
C HIS A 59 -5.62 -2.91 29.43
N ALA A 60 -4.39 -2.91 29.96
CA ALA A 60 -4.12 -3.26 31.35
C ALA A 60 -4.85 -2.33 32.35
N GLN A 61 -5.02 -1.06 31.99
CA GLN A 61 -5.77 -0.08 32.76
C GLN A 61 -7.30 -0.17 32.58
N GLY A 62 -7.80 -1.10 31.77
CA GLY A 62 -9.23 -1.26 31.49
C GLY A 62 -9.84 -0.13 30.65
N LYS A 63 -9.00 0.61 29.90
CA LYS A 63 -9.43 1.72 29.03
C LYS A 63 -9.86 1.26 27.63
N THR A 64 -9.67 -0.01 27.29
CA THR A 64 -10.12 -0.59 26.02
C THR A 64 -11.53 -1.16 26.13
N LYS A 65 -12.22 -1.25 24.99
CA LYS A 65 -13.50 -1.95 24.86
C LYS A 65 -13.42 -3.04 23.79
N PRO A 66 -14.23 -4.11 23.88
CA PRO A 66 -14.38 -5.06 22.78
C PRO A 66 -14.74 -4.33 21.49
N LEU A 67 -14.14 -4.76 20.38
CA LEU A 67 -14.51 -4.26 19.05
C LEU A 67 -15.89 -4.81 18.68
N ASP A 68 -16.84 -3.92 18.41
CA ASP A 68 -18.12 -4.31 17.82
C ASP A 68 -17.92 -4.52 16.32
N ILE A 69 -18.33 -5.69 15.84
CA ILE A 69 -18.14 -6.15 14.46
C ILE A 69 -19.47 -6.21 13.69
N ASN A 70 -20.56 -5.70 14.27
CA ASN A 70 -21.91 -5.72 13.68
C ASN A 70 -22.31 -4.39 13.03
#